data_AF-A0A951NZY0-F1
#
_entry.id   AF-A0A951NZY0-F1
#
_cell.length_a   1.000
_cell.length_b   1.000
_cell.length_c   1.000
_cell.angle_alpha   90.00
_cell.angle_beta   90.00
_cell.angle_gamma   90.00
#
_symmetry.space_group_name_H-M   'P 1'
#
loop_
_entity.id
_entity.type
_entity.pdbx_description
1 polymer ?
#
loop_
_entity_poly.entity_id
_entity_poly.type
_entity_poly.pdbx_seq_one_letter_code
_entity_poly.pdbx_strand_id
1 'polypeptide(L)'
;MKSLLSLLAPKQRTSPLLRSYGQRSCGINSQTIQEVIQWLIFSLLQYGYCREVHLFWMEVDDTPIVIKQLKRAIRKGEPIFMYRCSDRSPSPPDGYYWRMMSEHRSMRVYQLEMKED
;
A
#
# COMPACT_ATOMS: atom_id res chain seq x y z
N MET A 1 28.43 -16.66 -26.82
CA MET A 1 27.50 -15.70 -27.44
C MET A 1 26.35 -15.46 -26.49
N LYS A 2 26.19 -14.26 -25.93
CA LYS A 2 25.05 -13.92 -25.06
C LYS A 2 23.85 -13.67 -25.96
N SER A 3 22.77 -14.42 -25.74
CA SER A 3 21.57 -14.43 -26.58
C SER A 3 20.92 -13.05 -26.68
N LEU A 4 20.67 -12.59 -27.92
CA LEU A 4 19.89 -11.38 -28.24
C LEU A 4 18.48 -11.38 -27.61
N LEU A 5 17.97 -12.55 -27.20
CA LEU A 5 16.69 -12.68 -26.49
C LEU A 5 16.70 -12.02 -25.11
N SER A 6 17.87 -11.84 -24.49
CA SER A 6 18.00 -11.15 -23.18
C SER A 6 17.75 -9.64 -23.24
N LEU A 7 17.83 -9.04 -24.44
CA LEU A 7 17.54 -7.61 -24.66
C LEU A 7 16.04 -7.33 -24.83
N LEU A 8 15.24 -8.37 -25.12
CA LEU A 8 13.79 -8.31 -25.23
C LEU A 8 13.08 -8.64 -23.91
N ALA A 9 13.83 -9.13 -22.91
CA ALA A 9 13.28 -9.37 -21.59
C ALA A 9 12.86 -8.01 -20.99
N PRO A 10 11.59 -7.84 -20.57
CA PRO A 10 11.18 -6.62 -19.91
C PRO A 10 12.09 -6.40 -18.69
N LYS A 11 12.64 -5.20 -18.58
CA LYS A 11 13.53 -4.80 -17.48
C LYS A 11 12.85 -5.17 -16.16
N GLN A 12 13.36 -6.18 -15.46
CA GLN A 12 12.82 -6.57 -14.17
C GLN A 12 12.92 -5.36 -13.25
N ARG A 13 11.81 -5.02 -12.59
CA ARG A 13 11.83 -3.96 -11.58
C ARG A 13 12.67 -4.42 -10.41
N THR A 14 13.54 -3.54 -9.95
CA THR A 14 14.37 -3.74 -8.76
C THR A 14 13.77 -3.06 -7.53
N SER A 15 12.67 -2.31 -7.69
CA SER A 15 11.97 -1.64 -6.60
C SER A 15 10.45 -1.70 -6.74
N PRO A 16 9.71 -1.69 -5.61
CA PRO A 16 8.26 -1.61 -5.64
C PRO A 16 7.77 -0.34 -6.35
N LEU A 17 6.66 -0.45 -7.07
CA LEU A 17 5.93 0.71 -7.56
C LEU A 17 4.80 1.04 -6.58
N LEU A 18 4.97 2.12 -5.82
CA LEU A 18 3.94 2.57 -4.88
C LEU A 18 2.88 3.44 -5.56
N ARG A 19 1.63 3.00 -5.48
CA ARG A 19 0.45 3.81 -5.83
C ARG A 19 -0.15 4.40 -4.56
N SER A 20 -0.26 5.72 -4.53
CA SER A 20 -0.77 6.46 -3.37
C SER A 20 -2.15 7.06 -3.66
N TYR A 21 -3.10 6.90 -2.75
CA TYR A 21 -4.50 7.34 -2.90
C TYR A 21 -4.96 8.13 -1.67
N GLY A 22 -5.66 9.26 -1.86
CA GLY A 22 -6.13 10.11 -0.74
C GLY A 22 -5.08 11.05 -0.16
N GLN A 23 -3.80 10.92 -0.55
CA GLN A 23 -2.69 11.70 0.02
C GLN A 23 -2.89 13.22 0.01
N ARG A 24 -3.50 13.77 -1.05
CA ARG A 24 -3.65 15.23 -1.22
C ARG A 24 -4.67 15.85 -0.27
N SER A 25 -5.58 15.05 0.28
CA SER A 25 -6.70 15.51 1.12
C SER A 25 -6.65 14.99 2.54
N CYS A 26 -5.63 14.19 2.90
CA CYS A 26 -5.59 13.46 4.16
C CYS A 26 -5.18 14.27 5.41
N GLY A 27 -4.88 15.56 5.26
CA GLY A 27 -4.46 16.44 6.37
C GLY A 27 -3.10 16.10 7.00
N ILE A 28 -2.44 15.02 6.58
CA ILE A 28 -1.13 14.62 7.08
C ILE A 28 -0.04 15.51 6.48
N ASN A 29 0.89 15.96 7.31
CA ASN A 29 2.00 16.79 6.86
C ASN A 29 2.96 16.00 5.94
N SER A 30 3.71 16.73 5.11
CA SER A 30 4.62 16.13 4.12
C SER A 30 5.74 15.28 4.72
N GLN A 31 6.25 15.67 5.90
CA GLN A 31 7.30 14.94 6.61
C GLN A 31 6.82 13.53 6.98
N THR A 32 5.66 13.43 7.63
CA THR A 32 5.04 12.15 7.99
C THR A 32 4.69 11.33 6.75
N ILE A 33 4.22 11.97 5.68
CA ILE A 33 3.97 11.28 4.40
C ILE A 33 5.25 10.62 3.88
N GLN A 34 6.34 11.36 3.83
CA GLN A 34 7.63 10.86 3.34
C GLN A 34 8.16 9.72 4.20
N GLU A 35 8.08 9.84 5.53
CA GLU A 35 8.55 8.82 6.46
C GLU A 35 7.81 7.49 6.28
N VAL A 36 6.48 7.53 6.13
CA VAL A 36 5.66 6.33 5.91
C VAL A 36 5.98 5.69 4.56
N ILE A 37 6.10 6.50 3.49
CA ILE A 37 6.44 6.01 2.15
C ILE A 37 7.81 5.35 2.16
N GLN A 38 8.81 6.01 2.76
CA GLN A 38 10.16 5.49 2.84
C GLN A 38 10.18 4.17 3.61
N TRP A 39 9.62 4.15 4.81
CA TRP A 39 9.54 2.94 5.62
C TRP A 39 8.87 1.79 4.84
N LEU A 40 7.73 2.05 4.20
CA LEU A 40 7.01 1.00 3.46
C LEU A 40 7.83 0.46 2.30
N ILE A 41 8.46 1.32 1.51
CA ILE A 41 9.34 0.90 0.40
C ILE A 41 10.53 0.09 0.93
N PHE A 42 11.18 0.53 2.00
CA PHE A 42 12.30 -0.20 2.60
C PHE A 42 11.88 -1.56 3.12
N SER A 43 10.75 -1.65 3.82
CA SER A 43 10.20 -2.93 4.29
C SER A 43 9.94 -3.88 3.12
N LEU A 44 9.26 -3.42 2.07
CA LEU A 44 8.98 -4.25 0.89
C LEU A 44 10.26 -4.74 0.19
N LEU A 45 11.27 -3.87 0.08
CA LEU A 45 12.57 -4.24 -0.49
C LEU A 45 13.30 -5.29 0.34
N GLN A 46 13.24 -5.19 1.67
CA GLN A 46 13.84 -6.20 2.57
C GLN A 46 13.21 -7.58 2.39
N TYR A 47 11.92 -7.64 2.09
CA TYR A 47 11.20 -8.88 1.74
C TYR A 47 11.32 -9.27 0.26
N GLY A 48 12.15 -8.58 -0.53
CA GLY A 48 12.35 -8.87 -1.95
C GLY A 48 11.16 -8.55 -2.85
N TYR A 49 10.19 -7.79 -2.37
CA TYR A 49 9.01 -7.41 -3.15
C TYR A 49 9.34 -6.27 -4.13
N CYS A 50 9.09 -6.48 -5.42
CA CYS A 50 9.42 -5.51 -6.48
C CYS A 50 8.26 -5.20 -7.44
N ARG A 51 7.03 -5.59 -7.08
CA ARG A 51 5.82 -5.37 -7.89
C ARG A 51 5.07 -4.10 -7.45
N GLU A 52 3.88 -3.87 -8.01
CA GLU A 52 3.02 -2.75 -7.60
C GLU A 52 2.46 -3.00 -6.20
N VAL A 53 2.35 -1.94 -5.41
CA VAL A 53 1.80 -1.92 -4.06
C VAL A 53 0.93 -0.68 -3.91
N HIS A 54 -0.14 -0.79 -3.12
CA HIS A 54 -1.08 0.30 -2.92
C HIS A 54 -1.01 0.82 -1.49
N LEU A 55 -0.96 2.15 -1.34
CA LEU A 55 -1.07 2.84 -0.07
C LEU A 55 -2.26 3.82 -0.12
N PHE A 56 -3.19 3.62 0.80
CA PHE A 56 -4.36 4.47 0.97
C PHE A 56 -4.19 5.33 2.23
N TRP A 57 -4.34 6.64 2.08
CA TRP A 57 -4.40 7.59 3.19
C TRP A 57 -5.86 7.78 3.54
N MET A 58 -6.33 7.06 4.57
CA MET A 58 -7.77 6.91 4.79
C MET A 58 -8.29 7.57 6.05
N GLU A 59 -9.51 8.08 5.92
CA GLU A 59 -10.38 8.54 7.01
C GLU A 59 -11.63 7.65 7.09
N VAL A 60 -12.42 7.79 8.16
CA VAL A 60 -13.67 7.01 8.31
C VAL A 60 -14.66 7.33 7.18
N ASP A 61 -14.78 8.62 6.84
CA ASP A 61 -15.75 9.14 5.87
C ASP A 61 -15.12 9.37 4.50
N ASP A 62 -14.31 8.40 4.07
CA ASP A 62 -13.57 8.50 2.83
C ASP A 62 -14.47 8.53 1.59
N THR A 63 -14.00 9.21 0.54
CA THR A 63 -14.82 9.40 -0.65
C THR A 63 -15.11 8.08 -1.38
N PRO A 64 -16.27 7.97 -2.07
CA PRO A 64 -16.59 6.80 -2.89
C PRO A 64 -15.51 6.45 -3.93
N ILE A 65 -14.72 7.45 -4.37
CA ILE A 65 -13.61 7.28 -5.30
C ILE A 65 -12.48 6.46 -4.66
N VAL A 66 -12.09 6.77 -3.43
CA VAL A 66 -11.05 6.03 -2.68
C VAL A 66 -11.48 4.59 -2.46
N ILE A 67 -12.73 4.37 -2.05
CA ILE A 67 -13.30 3.03 -1.87
C ILE A 67 -13.33 2.24 -3.19
N LYS A 68 -13.65 2.88 -4.32
CA LYS A 68 -13.61 2.24 -5.65
C LYS A 68 -12.19 1.81 -6.03
N GLN A 69 -11.18 2.62 -5.72
CA GLN A 69 -9.77 2.26 -5.95
C GLN A 69 -9.33 1.09 -5.06
N LEU A 70 -9.75 1.07 -3.79
CA LEU A 70 -9.50 -0.04 -2.87
C LEU A 70 -10.05 -1.36 -3.43
N LYS A 71 -11.33 -1.38 -3.84
CA LYS A 71 -11.93 -2.56 -4.47
C LYS A 71 -11.22 -3.00 -5.74
N ARG A 72 -10.69 -2.06 -6.53
CA ARG A 72 -9.90 -2.37 -7.73
C ARG A 72 -8.55 -3.00 -7.38
N ALA A 73 -7.87 -2.47 -6.37
CA ALA A 73 -6.59 -3.01 -5.89
C ALA A 73 -6.78 -4.45 -5.37
N ILE A 74 -7.85 -4.70 -4.61
CA ILE A 74 -8.18 -6.03 -4.08
C ILE A 74 -8.28 -7.06 -5.19
N ARG A 75 -9.00 -6.75 -6.27
CA ARG A 75 -9.17 -7.64 -7.43
C ARG A 75 -7.86 -7.98 -8.15
N LYS A 76 -6.82 -7.16 -8.00
CA LYS A 76 -5.51 -7.44 -8.59
C LYS A 76 -4.66 -8.38 -7.74
N GLY A 77 -5.02 -8.61 -6.48
CA GLY A 77 -4.21 -9.39 -5.53
C GLY A 77 -2.86 -8.76 -5.21
N GLU A 78 -2.73 -7.44 -5.38
CA GLU A 78 -1.52 -6.68 -5.01
C GLU A 78 -1.61 -6.29 -3.53
N PRO A 79 -0.48 -6.23 -2.79
CA PRO A 79 -0.48 -5.80 -1.40
C PRO A 79 -1.10 -4.40 -1.24
N ILE A 80 -1.96 -4.28 -0.25
CA ILE A 80 -2.66 -3.05 0.08
C ILE A 80 -2.32 -2.66 1.51
N PHE A 81 -1.88 -1.42 1.65
CA PHE A 81 -1.60 -0.77 2.91
C PHE A 81 -2.50 0.44 3.09
N MET A 82 -2.78 0.76 4.35
CA MET A 82 -3.54 1.93 4.76
C MET A 82 -2.74 2.70 5.81
N TYR A 83 -2.61 4.01 5.63
CA TYR A 83 -2.30 4.93 6.72
C TYR A 83 -3.59 5.54 7.25
N ARG A 84 -3.84 5.37 8.55
CA ARG A 84 -5.03 5.89 9.23
C ARG A 84 -4.85 7.36 9.61
N CYS A 85 -5.57 8.23 8.90
CA CYS A 85 -5.46 9.69 9.04
C CYS A 85 -6.29 10.22 10.23
N SER A 86 -7.43 9.58 10.53
CA SER A 86 -8.26 9.90 11.69
C SER A 86 -7.95 9.00 12.91
N ASP A 87 -8.63 9.19 14.03
CA ASP A 87 -8.43 8.35 15.22
C ASP A 87 -9.11 6.98 15.11
N ARG A 88 -10.13 6.88 14.25
CA ARG A 88 -10.81 5.62 13.97
C ARG A 88 -10.34 5.05 12.64
N SER A 89 -10.21 3.73 12.59
CA SER A 89 -9.89 3.04 11.34
C SER A 89 -11.18 2.84 10.54
N PRO A 90 -11.17 3.07 9.21
CA PRO A 90 -12.30 2.69 8.37
C PRO A 90 -12.49 1.17 8.43
N SER A 91 -13.74 0.73 8.33
CA SER A 91 -14.05 -0.71 8.29
C SER A 91 -13.40 -1.36 7.07
N PRO A 92 -12.78 -2.54 7.22
CA PRO A 92 -12.24 -3.29 6.09
C PRO A 92 -13.39 -3.80 5.20
N PRO A 93 -13.14 -4.04 3.90
CA PRO A 93 -14.08 -4.74 3.04
C PRO A 93 -14.43 -6.15 3.54
N ASP A 94 -15.60 -6.65 3.15
CA ASP A 94 -16.08 -7.98 3.54
C ASP A 94 -15.07 -9.09 3.17
N GLY A 95 -14.85 -10.02 4.09
CA GLY A 95 -13.84 -11.08 3.96
C GLY A 95 -12.40 -10.64 4.27
N TYR A 96 -12.18 -9.37 4.62
CA TYR A 96 -10.86 -8.84 4.96
C TYR A 96 -10.81 -8.25 6.38
N TYR A 97 -9.60 -8.07 6.88
CA TYR A 97 -9.31 -7.31 8.09
C TYR A 97 -8.06 -6.44 7.93
N TRP A 98 -7.96 -5.40 8.75
CA TRP A 98 -6.78 -4.55 8.83
C TRP A 98 -5.82 -5.09 9.89
N ARG A 99 -4.70 -5.68 9.46
CA ARG A 99 -3.61 -6.03 10.38
C ARG A 99 -2.73 -4.81 10.60
N MET A 100 -2.54 -4.40 11.85
CA MET A 100 -1.63 -3.30 12.17
C MET A 100 -0.18 -3.72 11.89
N MET A 101 0.58 -2.85 11.23
CA MET A 101 2.03 -2.98 11.06
C MET A 101 2.72 -2.37 12.28
N SER A 102 2.93 -3.18 13.32
CA SER A 102 3.53 -2.76 14.60
C SER A 102 4.97 -2.28 14.48
N GLU A 103 5.65 -2.60 13.37
CA GLU A 103 7.02 -2.20 13.08
C GLU A 103 7.12 -0.73 12.65
N HIS A 104 6.01 -0.10 12.26
CA HIS A 104 5.99 1.34 12.00
C HIS A 104 5.66 2.12 13.28
N ARG A 105 6.53 3.05 13.66
CA ARG A 105 6.45 3.83 14.92
C ARG A 105 5.13 4.55 15.17
N SER A 106 4.38 4.89 14.12
CA SER A 106 3.11 5.61 14.28
C SER A 106 1.96 4.74 14.77
N MET A 107 2.06 3.41 14.68
CA MET A 107 0.94 2.47 14.89
C MET A 107 -0.32 2.80 14.07
N ARG A 108 -0.15 3.57 12.98
CA ARG A 108 -1.22 4.01 12.08
C ARG A 108 -1.13 3.37 10.70
N VAL A 109 -0.14 2.50 10.46
CA VAL A 109 -0.01 1.75 9.22
C VAL A 109 -0.63 0.37 9.39
N TYR A 110 -1.45 -0.03 8.43
CA TYR A 110 -2.14 -1.31 8.41
C TYR A 110 -1.94 -1.98 7.05
N GLN A 111 -1.91 -3.30 7.04
CA GLN A 111 -1.99 -4.13 5.84
C GLN A 111 -3.39 -4.74 5.75
N LEU A 112 -3.96 -4.77 4.54
CA LEU A 112 -5.19 -5.50 4.29
C LEU A 112 -4.87 -6.98 4.13
N GLU A 113 -5.54 -7.83 4.91
CA GLU A 113 -5.38 -9.28 4.85
C GLU A 113 -6.74 -9.96 4.76
N MET A 114 -6.79 -11.11 4.08
CA MET A 114 -7.99 -11.93 4.03
C MET A 114 -8.18 -12.61 5.38
N LYS A 115 -9.43 -12.70 5.84
CA LYS A 115 -9.76 -13.57 6.96
C LYS A 115 -9.51 -15.02 6.52
N GLU A 116 -8.78 -15.78 7.31
CA GLU A 116 -8.73 -17.23 7.16
C GLU A 116 -10.05 -17.80 7.71
N ASP A 117 -10.66 -18.73 6.97
CA ASP A 117 -11.88 -19.44 7.37
C ASP A 117 -11.59 -20.48 8.48
#